data_AF-A0A1F0USR7-F1
#
_entry.id   AF-A0A1F0USR7-F1
#
_cell.length_a   1.000
_cell.length_b   1.000
_cell.length_c   1.000
_cell.angle_alpha   90.00
_cell.angle_beta   90.00
_cell.angle_gamma   90.00
#
_symmetry.space_group_name_H-M   'P 1'
#
loop_
_entity.id
_entity.type
_entity.pdbx_description
1 polymer ?
#
loop_
_entity_poly.entity_id
_entity_poly.type
_entity_poly.pdbx_seq_one_letter_code
_entity_poly.pdbx_strand_id
1 'polypeptide(L)'
;MKFCCFAFEMYYTLENRYCYNIRKVKLTSPRLTEHGMMKYYNIPSLRGTRHKRADICFVMTMGYDTFTFDAPTVFISFCPFCGANLYDYYKSDEYVNEIEGETFKFFKDQ
;
A
#
# COMPACT_ATOMS: atom_id res chain seq x y z
N MET A 1 16.92 -6.19 8.01
CA MET A 1 16.71 -6.33 6.55
C MET A 1 15.64 -5.34 6.13
N LYS A 2 15.90 -4.50 5.12
CA LYS A 2 15.00 -3.38 4.74
C LYS A 2 13.63 -3.89 4.24
N PHE A 3 13.63 -4.95 3.45
CA PHE A 3 12.42 -5.59 2.94
C PHE A 3 12.21 -6.97 3.58
N CYS A 4 10.97 -7.47 3.57
CA CYS A 4 10.63 -8.77 4.15
C CYS A 4 11.14 -9.98 3.34
N CYS A 5 11.41 -9.79 2.05
CA CYS A 5 12.11 -10.75 1.19
C CYS A 5 12.64 -10.06 -0.07
N PHE A 6 13.56 -10.72 -0.77
CA PHE A 6 14.15 -10.23 -2.01
C PHE A 6 13.11 -9.99 -3.11
N ALA A 7 12.14 -10.89 -3.28
CA ALA A 7 11.08 -10.71 -4.28
C ALA A 7 10.25 -9.45 -3.99
N PHE A 8 9.92 -9.17 -2.73
CA PHE A 8 9.20 -7.94 -2.39
C PHE A 8 10.03 -6.70 -2.72
N GLU A 9 11.32 -6.70 -2.39
CA GLU A 9 12.23 -5.62 -2.75
C GLU A 9 12.22 -5.35 -4.26
N MET A 10 12.37 -6.40 -5.08
CA MET A 10 12.33 -6.25 -6.53
C MET A 10 11.03 -5.58 -7.00
N TYR A 11 9.87 -6.10 -6.58
CA TYR A 11 8.56 -5.57 -7.00
C TYR A 11 8.27 -4.16 -6.45
N TYR A 12 8.92 -3.79 -5.36
CA TYR A 12 8.88 -2.46 -4.79
C TYR A 12 9.78 -1.48 -5.55
N THR A 13 10.96 -1.91 -6.01
CA THR A 13 11.94 -1.04 -6.69
C THR A 13 11.77 -0.97 -8.20
N LEU A 14 11.04 -1.92 -8.80
CA LEU A 14 10.77 -1.93 -10.23
C LEU A 14 10.10 -0.63 -10.68
N GLU A 15 10.50 -0.14 -11.86
CA GLU A 15 9.82 0.99 -12.49
C GLU A 15 8.33 0.66 -12.66
N ASN A 16 7.50 1.69 -12.55
CA ASN A 16 6.05 1.55 -12.58
C ASN A 16 5.53 1.02 -13.92
N ARG A 17 6.34 0.92 -14.97
CA ARG A 17 5.90 0.49 -16.32
C ARG A 17 6.03 -1.01 -16.58
N TYR A 18 6.64 -1.75 -15.66
CA TYR A 18 6.80 -3.19 -15.80
C TYR A 18 5.53 -3.93 -15.34
N CYS A 19 5.64 -5.22 -14.99
CA CYS A 19 4.52 -6.07 -14.56
C CYS A 19 3.81 -5.54 -13.29
N TYR A 20 3.22 -6.42 -12.49
CA TYR A 20 2.70 -6.02 -11.18
C TYR A 20 3.76 -5.25 -10.38
N ASN A 21 3.37 -4.14 -9.75
CA ASN A 21 4.17 -3.43 -8.77
C ASN A 21 3.52 -3.55 -7.40
N ILE A 22 4.35 -3.61 -6.35
CA ILE A 22 3.85 -3.51 -4.98
C ILE A 22 4.16 -2.11 -4.46
N ARG A 23 3.11 -1.40 -4.04
CA ARG A 23 3.19 -0.02 -3.55
C ARG A 23 2.70 0.05 -2.12
N LYS A 24 3.49 0.73 -1.28
CA LYS A 24 3.06 1.18 0.03
C LYS A 24 2.55 2.61 -0.11
N VAL A 25 1.27 2.79 0.18
CA VAL A 25 0.55 4.04 -0.05
C VAL A 25 0.21 4.67 1.29
N LYS A 26 0.50 5.95 1.44
CA LYS A 26 0.11 6.78 2.58
C LYS A 26 -1.05 7.70 2.20
N LEU A 27 -2.11 7.62 2.98
CA LEU A 27 -3.31 8.43 2.88
C LEU A 27 -3.20 9.58 3.89
N THR A 28 -3.58 10.78 3.47
CA THR A 28 -3.49 12.00 4.28
C THR A 28 -4.85 12.63 4.52
N SER A 29 -5.82 12.39 3.63
CA SER A 29 -7.16 12.96 3.74
C SER A 29 -7.94 12.35 4.92
N PRO A 30 -8.50 13.17 5.83
CA PRO A 30 -9.36 12.70 6.93
C PRO A 30 -10.53 11.84 6.44
N ARG A 31 -11.06 12.14 5.25
CA ARG A 31 -12.14 11.36 4.62
C ARG A 31 -11.74 9.91 4.36
N LEU A 32 -10.47 9.65 4.10
CA LEU A 32 -9.92 8.32 3.81
C LEU A 32 -9.26 7.66 5.01
N THR A 33 -8.91 8.40 6.07
CA THR A 33 -8.29 7.86 7.28
C THR A 33 -9.29 7.66 8.43
N GLU A 34 -10.25 8.57 8.63
CA GLU A 34 -11.25 8.53 9.70
C GLU A 34 -12.48 7.67 9.33
N HIS A 35 -12.91 7.72 8.07
CA HIS A 35 -14.01 6.90 7.53
C HIS A 35 -13.51 5.72 6.68
N GLY A 36 -12.21 5.45 6.75
CA GLY A 36 -11.39 4.96 5.65
C GLY A 36 -11.71 3.64 4.96
N MET A 37 -11.04 3.45 3.81
CA MET A 37 -10.90 2.19 3.08
C MET A 37 -10.62 0.99 4.01
N MET A 38 -9.79 1.19 5.04
CA MET A 38 -9.45 0.16 6.04
C MET A 38 -10.60 -0.31 6.94
N LYS A 39 -11.69 0.47 7.06
CA LYS A 39 -12.92 0.06 7.75
C LYS A 39 -13.68 -1.01 6.96
N TYR A 40 -13.56 -1.00 5.63
CA TYR A 40 -14.15 -2.01 4.74
C TYR A 40 -13.38 -3.34 4.77
N TYR A 41 -12.10 -3.30 5.14
CA TYR A 41 -11.25 -4.49 5.26
C TYR A 41 -11.29 -5.07 6.69
N ASN A 42 -12.48 -5.47 7.15
CA ASN A 42 -12.63 -6.33 8.35
C ASN A 42 -12.11 -7.76 8.06
N ILE A 43 -10.84 -7.86 7.69
CA ILE A 43 -10.17 -9.10 7.31
C ILE A 43 -9.81 -9.85 8.60
N PRO A 44 -10.39 -11.03 8.87
CA PRO A 44 -10.15 -11.76 10.12
C PRO A 44 -8.67 -12.07 10.38
N SER A 45 -7.89 -12.34 9.32
CA SER A 45 -6.44 -12.60 9.43
C SER A 45 -5.63 -11.38 9.87
N LEU A 46 -6.18 -10.17 9.80
CA LEU A 46 -5.53 -8.97 10.31
C LEU A 46 -5.82 -8.69 11.79
N ARG A 47 -6.71 -9.44 12.46
CA ARG A 47 -7.08 -9.20 13.87
C ARG A 47 -5.91 -9.30 14.86
N GLY A 48 -4.86 -10.06 14.50
CA GLY A 48 -3.63 -10.19 15.31
C GLY A 48 -2.55 -9.14 15.03
N THR A 49 -2.78 -8.24 14.07
CA THR A 49 -1.79 -7.23 13.67
C THR A 49 -1.66 -6.15 14.74
N ARG A 50 -0.46 -5.97 15.29
CA ARG A 50 -0.24 -5.05 16.42
C ARG A 50 0.03 -3.62 15.97
N HIS A 51 0.53 -3.45 14.74
CA HIS A 51 0.97 -2.16 14.21
C HIS A 51 0.11 -1.68 13.03
N LYS A 52 -1.16 -2.06 13.01
CA LYS A 52 -2.09 -1.62 11.96
C LYS A 52 -2.26 -0.10 12.02
N ARG A 53 -1.87 0.56 10.93
CA ARG A 53 -2.02 2.00 10.70
C ARG A 53 -3.18 2.26 9.76
N ALA A 54 -4.05 3.21 10.12
CA ALA A 54 -5.23 3.55 9.31
C ALA A 54 -4.86 4.40 8.08
N ASP A 55 -3.73 5.09 8.13
CA ASP A 55 -3.20 5.99 7.11
C ASP A 55 -2.27 5.30 6.11
N ILE A 56 -2.07 3.98 6.23
CA ILE A 56 -1.19 3.21 5.34
C ILE A 56 -1.95 2.00 4.80
N CYS A 57 -1.80 1.77 3.50
CA CYS A 57 -2.20 0.52 2.87
C CYS A 57 -1.10 0.00 1.92
N PHE A 58 -1.20 -1.28 1.58
CA PHE A 58 -0.33 -1.91 0.61
C PHE A 58 -1.18 -2.37 -0.55
N VAL A 59 -0.71 -2.12 -1.76
CA VAL A 59 -1.42 -2.49 -2.96
C VAL A 59 -0.50 -3.17 -3.95
N MET A 60 -1.05 -4.10 -4.71
CA MET A 60 -0.49 -4.60 -5.94
C MET A 60 -1.25 -3.95 -7.09
N THR A 61 -0.54 -3.31 -8.01
CA THR A 61 -1.14 -2.58 -9.13
C THR A 61 -0.45 -2.98 -10.44
N MET A 62 -1.20 -2.89 -11.54
CA MET A 62 -0.63 -3.05 -12.88
C MET A 62 0.08 -1.78 -13.29
N GLY A 63 1.13 -1.92 -14.10
CA GLY A 63 2.00 -0.80 -14.42
C GLY A 63 1.28 0.49 -14.83
N TYR A 64 1.78 1.62 -14.33
CA TYR A 64 1.19 2.94 -14.42
C TYR A 64 2.27 4.01 -14.66
N ASP A 65 1.90 5.14 -15.28
CA ASP A 65 2.79 6.31 -15.33
C ASP A 65 2.69 7.14 -14.05
N THR A 66 1.46 7.46 -13.64
CA THR A 66 1.14 8.16 -12.37
C THR A 66 0.23 7.28 -11.53
N PHE A 67 0.54 7.11 -10.24
CA PHE A 67 -0.24 6.24 -9.37
C PHE A 67 -1.67 6.78 -9.24
N THR A 68 -2.66 5.91 -9.41
CA THR A 68 -4.07 6.22 -9.22
C THR A 68 -4.84 4.98 -8.79
N PHE A 69 -5.84 5.16 -7.93
CA PHE A 69 -6.76 4.09 -7.57
C PHE A 69 -7.79 3.77 -8.67
N ASP A 70 -7.84 4.57 -9.75
CA ASP A 70 -8.63 4.26 -10.95
C ASP A 70 -8.01 3.10 -11.75
N ALA A 71 -6.70 2.85 -11.60
CA ALA A 71 -6.02 1.73 -12.22
C ALA A 71 -6.36 0.42 -11.49
N PRO A 72 -6.40 -0.74 -12.19
CA PRO A 72 -6.62 -2.03 -11.56
C PRO A 72 -5.66 -2.28 -10.40
N THR A 73 -6.22 -2.30 -9.18
CA THR A 73 -5.46 -2.32 -7.94
C THR A 73 -6.05 -3.33 -6.97
N VAL A 74 -5.18 -4.14 -6.36
CA VAL A 74 -5.54 -5.14 -5.36
C VAL A 74 -4.89 -4.75 -4.04
N PHE A 75 -5.70 -4.58 -3.00
CA PHE A 75 -5.20 -4.38 -1.64
C PHE A 75 -4.63 -5.68 -1.09
N ILE A 76 -3.42 -5.61 -0.55
CA ILE A 76 -2.73 -6.75 0.05
C ILE A 76 -2.40 -6.47 1.51
N SER A 77 -2.39 -7.53 2.30
CA SER A 77 -2.12 -7.48 3.74
C SER A 77 -0.90 -8.31 4.15
N PHE A 78 -0.62 -9.33 3.36
CA PHE A 78 0.52 -10.23 3.53
C PHE A 78 1.38 -10.15 2.27
N CYS A 79 2.69 -10.35 2.45
CA CYS A 79 3.62 -10.45 1.33
C CYS A 79 3.21 -11.65 0.46
N PRO A 80 2.98 -11.47 -0.85
CA PRO A 80 2.58 -12.57 -1.73
C PRO A 80 3.71 -13.58 -1.96
N PHE A 81 4.94 -13.25 -1.56
CA PHE A 81 6.13 -14.09 -1.80
C PHE A 81 6.56 -14.88 -0.56
N CYS A 82 6.63 -14.23 0.61
CA CYS A 82 7.11 -14.87 1.84
C CYS A 82 6.04 -15.00 2.94
N GLY A 83 4.81 -14.50 2.70
CA GLY A 83 3.70 -14.61 3.66
C GLY A 83 3.78 -13.66 4.87
N ALA A 84 4.83 -12.83 4.97
CA ALA A 84 4.97 -11.90 6.09
C ALA A 84 3.78 -10.91 6.18
N ASN A 85 3.29 -10.64 7.38
CA ASN A 85 2.29 -9.59 7.61
C ASN A 85 2.92 -8.21 7.36
N LEU A 86 2.45 -7.51 6.32
CA LEU A 86 3.06 -6.26 5.86
C LEU A 86 2.88 -5.13 6.87
N TYR A 87 1.76 -5.11 7.58
CA TYR A 87 1.48 -4.10 8.61
C TYR A 87 2.36 -4.27 9.85
N ASP A 88 2.70 -5.52 10.21
CA ASP A 88 3.62 -5.77 11.34
C ASP A 88 5.09 -5.58 10.93
N TYR A 89 5.43 -5.79 9.66
CA TYR A 89 6.81 -5.63 9.19
C TYR A 89 7.16 -4.15 8.92
N TYR A 90 6.32 -3.42 8.19
CA TYR A 90 6.64 -2.08 7.69
C TYR A 90 6.01 -0.96 8.53
N LYS A 91 6.61 -0.68 9.69
CA LYS A 91 6.07 0.25 10.71
C LYS A 91 6.37 1.73 10.44
N SER A 92 7.30 2.03 9.53
CA SER A 92 7.81 3.38 9.27
C SER A 92 7.40 3.92 7.90
N ASP A 93 7.38 5.24 7.76
CA ASP A 93 7.07 5.94 6.51
C ASP A 93 8.23 5.86 5.49
N GLU A 94 9.43 5.47 5.90
CA GLU A 94 10.61 5.31 5.02
C GLU A 94 10.41 4.29 3.88
N TYR A 95 9.35 3.49 3.97
CA TYR A 95 8.95 2.49 2.98
C TYR A 95 7.78 2.96 2.11
N VAL A 96 7.28 4.18 2.26
CA VAL A 96 6.15 4.69 1.48
C VAL A 96 6.63 5.09 0.09
N ASN A 97 5.98 4.57 -0.95
CA ASN A 97 6.21 4.99 -2.33
C ASN A 97 5.28 6.13 -2.73
N GLU A 98 4.02 6.01 -2.30
CA GLU A 98 2.96 6.85 -2.80
C GLU A 98 2.33 7.63 -1.65
N ILE A 99 2.25 8.95 -1.77
CA ILE A 99 1.72 9.82 -0.72
C ILE A 99 0.60 10.66 -1.32
N GLU A 100 -0.58 10.58 -0.72
CA GLU A 100 -1.74 11.38 -1.12
C GLU A 100 -1.43 12.88 -0.93
N GLY A 101 -1.64 13.65 -2.00
CA GLY A 101 -1.34 15.07 -2.07
C GLY A 101 0.06 15.39 -2.61
N GLU A 102 0.97 14.41 -2.64
CA GLU A 102 2.34 14.59 -3.13
C GLU A 102 2.59 13.81 -4.42
N THR A 103 2.38 12.50 -4.42
CA THR A 103 2.63 11.63 -5.59
C THR A 103 1.37 11.30 -6.36
N PHE A 104 0.20 11.37 -5.69
CA PHE A 104 -1.10 11.20 -6.33
C PHE A 104 -2.17 12.03 -5.63
N LYS A 105 -3.29 12.27 -6.32
CA LYS A 105 -4.50 12.87 -5.74
C LYS A 105 -5.64 11.87 -5.82
N PHE A 106 -6.29 11.60 -4.70
CA PHE A 106 -7.45 10.69 -4.65
C PHE A 106 -8.72 11.33 -5.22
N PHE A 107 -8.90 12.63 -4.95
CA PHE A 107 -10.00 13.42 -5.49
C PHE A 107 -9.46 14.25 -6.66
N LYS A 108 -10.16 14.23 -7.80
CA LYS A 108 -9.96 15.26 -8.81
C LYS A 108 -10.41 16.58 -8.17
N ASP A 109 -9.60 17.64 -8.30
CA ASP A 109 -10.01 18.98 -7.92
C ASP A 109 -11.36 19.24 -8.63
N GLN A 110 -12.45 19.36 -7.86
CA GLN A 110 -13.78 19.69 -8.38
C GLN A 110 -13.86 21.17 -8.70
#